data_AF-A0A2G1XE54-F1
#
_entry.id   AF-A0A2G1XE54-F1
#
_cell.length_a   1.000
_cell.length_b   1.000
_cell.length_c   1.000
_cell.angle_alpha   90.00
_cell.angle_beta   90.00
_cell.angle_gamma   90.00
#
_symmetry.space_group_name_H-M   'P 1'
#
loop_
_entity.id
_entity.type
_entity.pdbx_description
1 polymer ?
#
loop_
_entity_poly.entity_id
_entity_poly.type
_entity_poly.pdbx_seq_one_letter_code
_entity_poly.pdbx_strand_id
1 'polypeptide(L)'
;MDAAVNLARLRNDFEDQEHEKPTLAAVLDHYEIDYNPERTSGMAPCPLHEDNTPSFSYHLDRGLWKCHSCGEGGDSYTLIMKKEKTTFAGARTLAASLALATDDAGGGDRRLSGSAYGGRRSVPSRARDHRGRGGYVPAWRRS
;
A
#
# COMPACT_ATOMS: atom_id res chain seq x y z
N MET A 1 -7.26 55.60 14.95
CA MET A 1 -6.38 55.41 13.79
C MET A 1 -5.74 54.05 13.95
N ASP A 2 -6.33 53.12 13.22
CA ASP A 2 -6.50 51.71 13.50
C ASP A 2 -5.22 50.89 13.33
N ALA A 3 -4.74 50.31 14.44
CA ALA A 3 -3.77 49.24 14.42
C ALA A 3 -4.49 47.89 14.28
N ALA A 4 -5.19 47.69 13.16
CA ALA A 4 -5.63 46.38 12.74
C ALA A 4 -4.42 45.63 12.17
N VAL A 5 -3.58 45.10 13.08
CA VAL A 5 -2.55 44.14 12.72
C VAL A 5 -3.24 42.97 12.04
N ASN A 6 -2.82 42.69 10.81
CA ASN A 6 -3.35 41.69 9.90
C ASN A 6 -3.58 40.31 10.56
N LEU A 7 -4.79 40.10 11.10
CA LEU A 7 -5.33 38.80 11.53
C LEU A 7 -5.51 37.80 10.38
N ALA A 8 -5.18 38.19 9.14
CA ALA A 8 -5.19 37.32 7.98
C ALA A 8 -4.03 36.30 7.95
N ARG A 9 -3.02 36.45 8.82
CA ARG A 9 -1.86 35.53 8.87
C ARG A 9 -1.98 34.42 9.91
N LEU A 10 -3.05 34.41 10.73
CA LEU A 10 -3.35 33.36 11.73
C LEU A 10 -4.57 32.52 11.32
N ARG A 11 -4.81 32.41 10.01
CA ARG A 11 -5.89 31.59 9.46
C ARG A 11 -5.27 30.52 8.57
N ASN A 12 -5.21 29.31 9.12
CA ASN A 12 -4.81 28.04 8.50
C ASN A 12 -3.33 27.60 8.57
N ASP A 13 -2.70 27.71 9.73
CA ASP A 13 -1.64 26.76 10.12
C ASP A 13 -2.20 25.35 10.44
N PHE A 14 -3.51 25.14 10.28
CA PHE A 14 -4.19 23.86 10.46
C PHE A 14 -4.09 22.92 9.24
N GLU A 15 -3.57 23.41 8.10
CA GLU A 15 -3.50 22.64 6.84
C GLU A 15 -2.23 21.80 6.68
N ASP A 16 -1.31 21.84 7.64
CA ASP A 16 -0.07 21.06 7.66
C ASP A 16 0.08 20.30 8.98
N GLN A 17 -1.02 19.81 9.55
CA GLN A 17 -0.85 18.67 10.44
C GLN A 17 -0.39 17.51 9.56
N GLU A 18 0.93 17.30 9.55
CA GLU A 18 1.71 16.13 9.14
C GLU A 18 1.10 14.85 9.71
N HIS A 19 -0.15 14.54 9.33
CA HIS A 19 -0.72 13.22 9.45
C HIS A 19 -0.08 12.44 8.33
N GLU A 20 1.19 12.13 8.55
CA GLU A 20 2.02 11.45 7.62
C GLU A 20 1.35 10.12 7.29
N LYS A 21 1.32 9.85 5.99
CA LYS A 21 0.64 8.67 5.45
C LYS A 21 1.22 7.45 6.16
N PRO A 22 0.39 6.52 6.67
CA PRO A 22 0.90 5.33 7.34
C PRO A 22 1.82 4.60 6.36
N THR A 23 2.99 4.21 6.86
CA THR A 23 3.96 3.46 6.05
C THR A 23 3.32 2.17 5.55
N LEU A 24 3.62 1.78 4.31
CA LEU A 24 3.04 0.54 3.77
C LEU A 24 3.45 -0.66 4.63
N ALA A 25 4.68 -0.70 5.13
CA ALA A 25 5.16 -1.72 6.06
C ALA A 25 4.24 -1.87 7.28
N ALA A 26 3.95 -0.78 8.00
CA ALA A 26 3.08 -0.82 9.17
C ALA A 26 1.68 -1.38 8.84
N VAL A 27 1.13 -1.04 7.66
CA VAL A 27 -0.15 -1.60 7.21
C VAL A 27 -0.03 -3.11 6.91
N LEU A 28 1.07 -3.55 6.30
CA LEU A 28 1.30 -4.97 6.01
C LEU A 28 1.44 -5.80 7.30
N ASP A 29 2.17 -5.28 8.28
CA ASP A 29 2.34 -5.89 9.59
C ASP A 29 1.01 -5.98 10.36
N HIS A 30 0.19 -4.93 10.33
CA HIS A 30 -1.13 -4.93 10.97
C HIS A 30 -2.06 -6.01 10.41
N TYR A 31 -1.99 -6.27 9.11
CA TYR A 31 -2.78 -7.32 8.45
C TYR A 31 -2.09 -8.69 8.43
N GLU A 32 -0.98 -8.85 9.18
CA GLU A 32 -0.22 -10.11 9.32
C GLU A 32 0.19 -10.72 7.97
N ILE A 33 0.53 -9.87 7.00
CA ILE A 33 0.91 -10.31 5.65
C ILE A 33 2.33 -10.87 5.69
N ASP A 34 2.54 -12.05 5.12
CA ASP A 34 3.87 -12.65 5.04
C ASP A 34 4.73 -11.98 3.96
N TYR A 35 5.58 -11.01 4.34
CA TYR A 35 6.48 -10.29 3.45
C TYR A 35 7.92 -10.26 3.96
N ASN A 36 8.86 -9.82 3.10
CA ASN A 36 10.26 -9.65 3.48
C ASN A 36 10.53 -8.15 3.73
N PRO A 37 10.68 -7.72 4.99
CA PRO A 37 10.91 -6.31 5.30
C PRO A 37 12.31 -5.80 4.92
N GLU A 38 13.29 -6.68 4.74
CA GLU A 38 14.65 -6.30 4.31
C GLU A 38 14.72 -5.91 2.83
N ARG A 39 13.64 -6.13 2.06
CA ARG A 39 13.56 -5.80 0.65
C ARG A 39 12.66 -4.60 0.43
N THR A 40 13.17 -3.60 -0.30
CA THR A 40 12.36 -2.46 -0.74
C THR A 40 11.16 -2.88 -1.58
N SER A 41 11.28 -3.99 -2.33
CA SER A 41 10.17 -4.54 -3.11
C SER A 41 10.19 -6.06 -3.17
N GLY A 42 9.01 -6.68 -3.25
CA GLY A 42 8.89 -8.12 -3.31
C GLY A 42 7.47 -8.59 -3.61
N MET A 43 7.27 -9.91 -3.49
CA MET A 43 5.98 -10.57 -3.65
C MET A 43 5.54 -11.17 -2.31
N ALA A 44 4.25 -11.12 -2.03
CA ALA A 44 3.60 -11.66 -0.85
C ALA A 44 2.21 -12.27 -1.21
N PRO A 45 1.58 -13.03 -0.30
CA PRO A 45 0.16 -13.39 -0.40
C PRO A 45 -0.72 -12.14 -0.38
N CYS A 46 -1.85 -12.18 -1.09
CA CYS A 46 -2.75 -11.04 -1.15
C CYS A 46 -3.72 -11.05 0.03
N PRO A 47 -3.90 -9.93 0.75
CA PRO A 47 -4.86 -9.84 1.86
C PRO A 47 -6.32 -9.68 1.40
N LEU A 48 -6.57 -9.46 0.11
CA LEU A 48 -7.90 -9.16 -0.45
C LEU A 48 -8.62 -10.38 -1.03
N HIS A 49 -7.93 -11.50 -1.24
CA HIS A 49 -8.52 -12.76 -1.69
C HIS A 49 -7.70 -13.94 -1.18
N GLU A 50 -8.35 -15.08 -1.00
CA GLU A 50 -7.70 -16.30 -0.53
C GLU A 50 -7.03 -17.01 -1.71
N ASP A 51 -5.72 -16.80 -1.88
CA ASP A 51 -4.88 -17.52 -2.83
C ASP A 51 -3.60 -18.03 -2.13
N ASN A 52 -3.21 -19.25 -2.46
CA ASN A 52 -1.98 -19.87 -1.97
C ASN A 52 -0.75 -19.42 -2.77
N THR A 53 -0.95 -18.69 -3.87
CA THR A 53 0.11 -18.15 -4.72
C THR A 53 0.40 -16.70 -4.36
N PRO A 54 1.67 -16.31 -4.14
CA PRO A 54 2.02 -14.92 -3.92
C PRO A 54 1.72 -14.09 -5.17
N SER A 55 0.70 -13.25 -5.10
CA SER A 55 0.24 -12.40 -6.22
C SER A 55 0.28 -10.90 -5.89
N PHE A 56 0.63 -10.55 -4.65
CA PHE A 56 0.71 -9.18 -4.15
C PHE A 56 2.15 -8.66 -4.26
N SER A 57 2.37 -7.71 -5.15
CA SER A 57 3.64 -6.98 -5.28
C SER A 57 3.62 -5.73 -4.39
N TYR A 58 4.68 -5.51 -3.62
CA TYR A 58 4.84 -4.34 -2.76
C TYR A 58 6.13 -3.57 -3.07
N HIS A 59 6.10 -2.26 -2.81
CA HIS A 59 7.24 -1.34 -2.83
C HIS A 59 7.18 -0.45 -1.58
N LEU A 60 8.02 -0.73 -0.58
CA LEU A 60 7.99 -0.07 0.73
C LEU A 60 8.39 1.41 0.64
N ASP A 61 9.50 1.73 -0.02
CA ASP A 61 10.01 3.10 -0.18
C ASP A 61 9.03 4.04 -0.91
N ARG A 62 8.31 3.50 -1.91
CA ARG A 62 7.27 4.25 -2.63
C ARG A 62 5.92 4.23 -1.91
N GLY A 63 5.74 3.34 -0.94
CA GLY A 63 4.46 3.07 -0.29
C GLY A 63 3.36 2.63 -1.27
N LEU A 64 3.71 1.79 -2.26
CA LEU A 64 2.79 1.33 -3.32
C LEU A 64 2.68 -0.20 -3.35
N TRP A 65 1.52 -0.70 -3.74
CA TRP A 65 1.25 -2.13 -3.90
C TRP A 65 0.34 -2.42 -5.10
N LYS A 66 0.38 -3.68 -5.59
CA LYS A 66 -0.53 -4.19 -6.62
C LYS A 66 -0.73 -5.69 -6.47
N CYS A 67 -1.98 -6.13 -6.50
CA CYS A 67 -2.32 -7.54 -6.64
C CYS A 67 -2.59 -7.89 -8.11
N HIS A 68 -1.82 -8.82 -8.66
CA HIS A 68 -1.95 -9.25 -10.05
C HIS A 68 -3.16 -10.17 -10.31
N SER A 69 -3.67 -10.84 -9.27
CA SER A 69 -4.84 -11.72 -9.37
C SER A 69 -6.17 -10.94 -9.25
N CYS A 70 -6.30 -10.05 -8.26
CA CYS A 70 -7.49 -9.19 -8.11
C CYS A 70 -7.55 -8.02 -9.11
N GLY A 71 -6.40 -7.57 -9.63
CA GLY A 71 -6.30 -6.35 -10.42
C GLY A 71 -6.30 -5.05 -9.61
N GLU A 72 -6.43 -5.14 -8.30
CA GLU A 72 -6.40 -4.01 -7.35
C GLU A 72 -4.96 -3.53 -7.09
N GLY A 73 -4.80 -2.25 -6.77
CA GLY A 73 -3.51 -1.66 -6.42
C GLY A 73 -3.66 -0.19 -6.06
N GLY A 74 -2.63 0.35 -5.42
CA GLY A 74 -2.62 1.72 -4.94
C GLY A 74 -1.60 1.91 -3.83
N ASP A 75 -1.95 2.72 -2.85
CA ASP A 75 -1.13 3.04 -1.69
C ASP A 75 -1.65 2.42 -0.38
N SER A 76 -0.99 2.71 0.74
CA SER A 76 -1.38 2.22 2.07
C SER A 76 -2.84 2.51 2.42
N TYR A 77 -3.35 3.72 2.16
CA TYR A 77 -4.78 4.02 2.35
C TYR A 77 -5.68 3.21 1.44
N THR A 78 -5.29 3.02 0.17
CA THR A 78 -6.05 2.19 -0.77
C THR A 78 -6.16 0.75 -0.28
N LEU A 79 -5.11 0.22 0.37
CA LEU A 79 -5.16 -1.13 0.95
C LEU A 79 -6.20 -1.21 2.08
N ILE A 80 -6.17 -0.26 3.01
CA ILE A 80 -7.12 -0.17 4.14
C ILE A 80 -8.55 0.00 3.61
N MET A 81 -8.77 0.92 2.67
CA MET A 81 -10.09 1.13 2.06
C MET A 81 -10.64 -0.14 1.43
N LYS A 82 -9.80 -0.91 0.72
CA LYS A 82 -10.22 -2.14 0.04
C LYS A 82 -10.46 -3.28 1.02
N LYS A 83 -9.65 -3.39 2.07
CA LYS A 83 -9.77 -4.43 3.09
C LYS A 83 -10.99 -4.21 3.98
N GLU A 84 -11.17 -2.98 4.46
CA GLU A 84 -12.25 -2.58 5.38
C GLU A 84 -13.53 -2.13 4.64
N LYS A 85 -13.50 -2.09 3.30
CA LYS A 85 -14.59 -1.58 2.45
C LYS A 85 -15.08 -0.20 2.88
N THR A 86 -14.14 0.67 3.25
CA THR A 86 -14.41 2.00 3.80
C THR A 86 -14.03 3.10 2.82
N THR A 87 -14.48 4.32 3.09
CA THR A 87 -14.09 5.52 2.33
C THR A 87 -12.72 6.03 2.79
N PHE A 88 -12.12 6.96 2.05
CA PHE A 88 -10.84 7.57 2.43
C PHE A 88 -10.87 8.17 3.84
N ALA A 89 -11.96 8.86 4.19
CA ALA A 89 -12.15 9.42 5.53
C ALA A 89 -12.13 8.33 6.61
N GLY A 90 -12.85 7.22 6.38
CA GLY A 90 -12.86 6.09 7.29
C GLY A 90 -11.52 5.36 7.38
N ALA A 91 -10.80 5.24 6.26
CA ALA A 91 -9.45 4.67 6.24
C ALA A 91 -8.46 5.55 7.01
N ARG A 92 -8.58 6.88 6.93
CA ARG A 92 -7.76 7.82 7.70
C ARG A 92 -8.04 7.71 9.20
N THR A 93 -9.32 7.66 9.59
CA THR A 93 -9.67 7.49 11.02
C THR A 93 -9.20 6.15 11.56
N LEU A 94 -9.29 5.08 10.76
CA LEU A 94 -8.78 3.76 11.15
C LEU A 94 -7.25 3.77 11.28
N ALA A 95 -6.54 4.28 10.28
CA ALA A 95 -5.07 4.38 10.33
C ALA A 95 -4.58 5.17 11.55
N ALA A 96 -5.23 6.29 11.85
CA ALA A 96 -4.94 7.09 13.04
C ALA A 96 -5.27 6.33 14.34
N SER A 97 -6.40 5.63 14.40
CA SER A 97 -6.80 4.86 15.59
C SER A 97 -5.87 3.68 15.89
N LEU A 98 -5.26 3.11 14.84
CA LEU A 98 -4.33 2.01 14.93
C LEU A 98 -2.89 2.47 15.19
N ALA A 99 -2.66 3.79 15.28
CA ALA A 99 -1.34 4.39 15.45
C ALA A 99 -0.30 3.81 14.45
N LEU A 100 -0.71 3.57 13.21
CA LEU A 100 0.17 3.04 12.18
C LEU A 100 1.30 4.04 11.96
N ALA A 101 2.54 3.60 12.16
CA ALA A 101 3.72 4.45 12.15
C ALA A 101 3.75 5.33 10.90
N THR A 102 3.90 6.62 11.16
CA THR A 102 4.05 7.67 10.19
C THR A 102 5.52 8.06 10.32
N ASP A 103 6.37 7.55 9.42
CA ASP A 103 7.76 7.99 9.29
C ASP A 103 8.00 8.41 7.83
N ASP A 104 8.84 9.45 7.65
CA ASP A 104 9.18 10.28 6.47
C ASP A 104 9.52 9.59 5.11
N ALA A 105 9.22 8.31 4.91
CA ALA A 105 9.57 7.57 3.69
C ALA A 105 8.32 7.14 2.91
N GLY A 106 7.70 8.09 2.22
CA GLY A 106 6.52 7.79 1.42
C GLY A 106 6.17 8.82 0.37
N GLY A 107 7.17 9.36 -0.33
CA GLY A 107 6.98 10.24 -1.50
C GLY A 107 6.16 9.56 -2.61
N GLY A 108 4.84 9.66 -2.50
CA GLY A 108 3.86 9.17 -3.47
C GLY A 108 2.89 10.26 -3.88
N ASP A 109 3.39 11.49 -4.06
CA ASP A 109 2.67 12.61 -4.65
C ASP A 109 3.12 12.78 -6.12
N ARG A 110 2.21 13.33 -6.95
CA ARG A 110 2.26 13.52 -8.42
C ARG A 110 1.60 12.42 -9.25
N ARG A 111 0.27 12.55 -9.35
CA ARG A 111 -0.54 12.24 -10.54
C ARG A 111 -0.32 10.83 -11.13
N LEU A 112 -0.90 9.81 -10.51
CA LEU A 112 -1.25 8.58 -11.23
C LEU A 112 -2.60 8.77 -11.97
N SER A 113 -2.69 9.80 -12.81
CA SER A 113 -3.74 9.89 -13.84
C SER A 113 -3.24 9.11 -15.06
N GLY A 114 -3.45 7.81 -15.06
CA GLY A 114 -3.06 6.95 -16.17
C GLY A 114 -2.55 5.61 -15.68
N SER A 115 -3.34 4.57 -15.92
CA SER A 115 -2.97 3.17 -15.69
C SER A 115 -1.80 2.77 -16.61
N ALA A 116 -0.56 3.15 -16.25
CA ALA A 116 0.65 2.64 -16.88
C ALA A 116 0.88 1.14 -16.58
N TYR A 117 0.07 0.57 -15.66
CA TYR A 117 0.08 -0.85 -15.30
C TYR A 117 -1.06 -1.66 -15.99
N GLY A 118 -1.75 -1.08 -16.97
CA GLY A 118 -2.89 -1.66 -17.70
C GLY A 118 -2.56 -2.34 -19.03
N GLY A 119 -1.28 -2.56 -19.35
CA GLY A 119 -0.90 -3.33 -20.54
C GLY A 119 -1.18 -4.82 -20.35
N ARG A 120 -2.21 -5.36 -21.01
CA ARG A 120 -2.39 -6.81 -21.16
C ARG A 120 -1.24 -7.36 -22.00
N ARG A 121 -0.15 -7.82 -21.38
CA ARG A 121 0.77 -8.74 -22.05
C ARG A 121 0.04 -10.09 -22.12
N SER A 122 -0.35 -10.51 -23.32
CA SER A 122 -0.83 -11.87 -23.55
C SER A 122 0.29 -12.85 -23.20
N VAL A 123 0.13 -13.54 -22.08
CA VAL A 123 1.02 -14.65 -21.71
C VAL A 123 0.58 -15.84 -22.56
N PRO A 124 1.45 -16.42 -23.42
CA PRO A 124 1.07 -17.59 -24.19
C PRO A 124 0.78 -18.77 -23.26
N SER A 125 -0.26 -19.54 -23.58
CA SER A 125 -0.68 -20.75 -22.87
C SER A 125 0.39 -21.84 -22.97
N ARG A 126 1.46 -21.73 -22.18
CA ARG A 126 2.41 -22.84 -22.01
C ARG A 126 1.82 -23.78 -20.96
N ALA A 127 1.35 -24.95 -21.38
CA ALA A 127 1.00 -26.04 -20.49
C ALA A 127 2.26 -26.45 -19.72
N ARG A 128 2.40 -26.00 -18.47
CA ARG A 128 3.43 -26.50 -17.56
C ARG A 128 2.81 -27.64 -16.76
N ASP A 129 3.17 -28.87 -17.10
CA ASP A 129 2.92 -30.06 -16.27
C ASP A 129 3.76 -29.95 -14.98
N HIS A 130 3.21 -29.30 -13.95
CA HIS A 130 3.82 -29.20 -12.63
C HIS A 130 3.41 -30.42 -11.78
N ARG A 131 4.01 -31.58 -12.06
CA ARG A 131 3.95 -32.72 -11.11
C ARG A 131 4.83 -32.39 -9.91
N GLY A 132 4.19 -32.03 -8.80
CA GLY A 132 4.85 -31.79 -7.51
C GLY A 132 4.32 -30.54 -6.82
N ARG A 133 3.24 -30.67 -6.05
CA ARG A 133 2.77 -29.59 -5.16
C ARG A 133 3.66 -29.51 -3.91
N GLY A 134 4.80 -28.85 -4.04
CA GLY A 134 5.36 -28.12 -2.90
C GLY A 134 4.63 -26.77 -2.81
N GLY A 135 4.21 -26.37 -1.61
CA GLY A 135 3.71 -25.01 -1.39
C GLY A 135 4.78 -23.97 -1.76
N TYR A 136 4.37 -22.75 -2.14
CA TYR A 136 5.33 -21.66 -2.35
C TYR A 136 6.06 -21.38 -1.02
N VAL A 137 7.36 -21.64 -0.99
CA VAL A 137 8.25 -21.21 0.10
C VAL A 137 9.08 -20.04 -0.43
N PRO A 138 8.94 -18.82 0.13
CA PRO A 138 9.73 -17.68 -0.29
C PRO A 138 11.23 -17.94 -0.19
N ALA A 139 12.02 -17.33 -1.07
CA ALA A 139 13.48 -17.54 -1.10
C ALA A 139 14.19 -17.21 0.20
N TRP A 140 13.68 -16.19 0.90
CA TRP A 140 14.20 -15.72 2.18
C TRP A 140 13.77 -16.59 3.38
N ARG A 141 12.90 -17.59 3.16
CA ARG A 141 12.54 -18.63 4.16
C ARG A 141 13.23 -19.97 3.89
N ARG A 142 14.07 -20.09 2.85
CA ARG A 142 14.79 -21.33 2.54
C ARG A 142 16.07 -21.40 3.37
N SER A 143 16.14 -22.37 4.29
CA SER A 143 17.31 -22.69 5.11
C SER A 143 18.45 -23.33 4.30
#